data_AF-Q96YT6-F1
#
_entry.id   AF-Q96YT6-F1
#
_cell.length_a   1.000
_cell.length_b   1.000
_cell.length_c   1.000
_cell.angle_alpha   90.00
_cell.angle_beta   90.00
_cell.angle_gamma   90.00
#
_symmetry.space_group_name_H-M   'P 1'
#
loop_
_entity.id
_entity.type
_entity.pdbx_description
1 polymer ?
#
loop_
_entity_poly.entity_id
_entity_poly.type
_entity_poly.pdbx_seq_one_letter_code
_entity_poly.pdbx_strand_id
1 'polypeptide(L)'
;MKRLYVFVIIGIVIISLLTSMLYINYIYPNSSKTTEKVKIISTLKALHLSLELNTTKIYAGQGISIAVELYYSGKSPLYINVSSYIIMPSSTPCGTQKLVGFKVFKGYYTIENISMAKHLYFYKPSGYYYCPAIFAVTQYKLLPMSDKIQLIYNGSLQTTMHDVLMTSLNGYWIGSNFTYFQPGIYTVEAVDYFNQTVLAYFTVI
;
A
#
# COMPACT_ATOMS: atom_id res chain seq x y z
N MET A 1 19.63 5.32 65.99
CA MET A 1 19.28 4.02 65.36
C MET A 1 18.12 4.10 64.36
N LYS A 2 16.94 4.70 64.68
CA LYS A 2 15.81 4.82 63.73
C LYS A 2 16.12 5.53 62.40
N ARG A 3 16.92 6.61 62.40
CA ARG A 3 17.28 7.35 61.17
C ARG A 3 18.15 6.53 60.21
N LEU A 4 19.08 5.72 60.72
CA LEU A 4 19.95 4.88 59.91
C LEU A 4 19.15 3.79 59.16
N TYR A 5 18.13 3.23 59.81
CA TYR A 5 17.26 2.21 59.24
C TYR A 5 16.43 2.71 58.05
N VAL A 6 15.99 3.97 58.10
CA VAL A 6 15.25 4.61 57.01
C VAL A 6 16.12 4.78 55.76
N PHE A 7 17.40 5.17 55.91
CA PHE A 7 18.31 5.29 54.78
C PHE A 7 18.63 3.94 54.12
N VAL A 8 18.71 2.86 54.90
CA VAL A 8 18.92 1.50 54.37
C VAL A 8 17.73 1.03 53.54
N ILE A 9 16.49 1.26 54.02
CA ILE A 9 15.28 0.89 53.27
C ILE A 9 15.19 1.66 51.96
N ILE A 10 15.45 2.97 51.98
CA ILE A 10 15.42 3.80 50.76
C ILE A 10 16.48 3.31 49.75
N GLY A 11 17.67 2.94 50.23
CA GLY A 11 18.72 2.37 49.38
C GLY A 11 18.28 1.09 48.67
N ILE A 12 17.63 0.17 49.38
CA ILE A 12 17.14 -1.10 48.81
C ILE A 12 16.07 -0.84 47.73
N VAL A 13 15.13 0.08 47.97
CA VAL A 13 14.07 0.40 47.00
C VAL A 13 14.66 0.99 45.72
N ILE A 14 15.63 1.91 45.83
CA ILE A 14 16.28 2.52 44.67
C ILE A 14 17.05 1.48 43.85
N ILE A 15 17.77 0.57 44.51
CA ILE A 15 18.50 -0.50 43.83
C ILE A 15 17.52 -1.43 43.10
N SER A 16 16.38 -1.77 43.71
CA SER A 16 15.36 -2.63 43.07
C SER A 16 14.70 -1.99 41.84
N LEU A 17 14.53 -0.67 41.84
CA LEU A 17 14.00 0.08 40.71
C LEU A 17 15.02 0.21 39.57
N LEU A 18 16.31 0.37 39.92
CA LEU A 18 17.39 0.41 38.94
C LEU A 18 17.60 -0.96 38.27
N THR A 19 17.54 -2.05 39.02
CA THR A 19 17.69 -3.40 38.45
C THR A 19 16.51 -3.77 37.56
N SER A 20 15.28 -3.37 37.90
CA SER A 20 14.10 -3.64 37.04
C SER A 20 14.14 -2.86 35.74
N MET A 21 14.55 -1.58 35.76
CA MET A 21 14.75 -0.76 34.56
C MET A 21 15.82 -1.36 33.63
N LEU A 22 16.94 -1.84 34.18
CA LEU A 22 17.99 -2.49 33.40
C LEU A 22 17.53 -3.84 32.84
N TYR A 23 16.73 -4.59 33.60
CA TYR A 23 16.19 -5.87 33.15
C TYR A 23 15.18 -5.73 32.01
N ILE A 24 14.36 -4.67 32.02
CA ILE A 24 13.42 -4.35 30.92
C ILE A 24 14.20 -4.01 29.64
N ASN A 25 15.28 -3.23 29.72
CA ASN A 25 16.13 -2.93 28.55
C ASN A 25 16.93 -4.14 28.04
N TYR A 26 17.23 -5.11 28.92
CA TYR A 26 17.91 -6.36 28.52
C TYR A 26 16.95 -7.33 27.81
N ILE A 27 15.70 -7.42 28.27
CA ILE A 27 14.67 -8.30 27.66
C ILE A 27 14.06 -7.68 26.39
N TYR A 28 13.97 -6.34 26.34
CA TYR A 28 13.56 -5.61 25.15
C TYR A 28 14.78 -4.86 24.57
N PRO A 29 15.73 -5.57 23.95
CA PRO A 29 16.72 -4.89 23.14
C PRO A 29 15.94 -4.04 22.15
N ASN A 30 16.31 -2.76 22.07
CA ASN A 30 15.72 -1.78 21.18
C ASN A 30 16.03 -2.23 19.75
N SER A 31 15.26 -3.19 19.24
CA SER A 31 15.34 -3.66 17.88
C SER A 31 14.79 -2.51 17.07
N SER A 32 15.70 -1.68 16.57
CA SER A 32 15.48 -0.90 15.36
C SER A 32 15.07 -1.90 14.29
N LYS A 33 13.77 -2.22 14.23
CA LYS A 33 13.22 -3.10 13.21
C LYS A 33 13.53 -2.41 11.89
N THR A 34 14.47 -2.99 11.15
CA THR A 34 14.77 -2.58 9.79
C THR A 34 13.55 -2.94 8.98
N THR A 35 12.62 -1.99 8.86
CA THR A 35 11.46 -2.12 8.00
C THR A 35 11.99 -2.06 6.57
N GLU A 36 12.20 -3.23 5.97
CA GLU A 36 12.62 -3.33 4.57
C GLU A 36 11.48 -2.81 3.69
N LYS A 37 11.62 -1.56 3.25
CA LYS A 37 10.81 -1.02 2.17
C LYS A 37 11.22 -1.72 0.88
N VAL A 38 10.22 -2.11 0.09
CA VAL A 38 10.45 -2.77 -1.20
C VAL A 38 9.84 -1.89 -2.28
N LYS A 39 10.64 -1.50 -3.28
CA LYS A 39 10.17 -0.83 -4.50
C LYS A 39 10.56 -1.66 -5.71
N ILE A 40 9.58 -2.03 -6.53
CA ILE A 40 9.75 -2.83 -7.74
C ILE A 40 9.33 -1.99 -8.93
N ILE A 41 10.08 -2.05 -10.03
CA ILE A 41 9.85 -1.21 -11.21
C ILE A 41 9.80 -2.11 -12.45
N SER A 42 8.76 -1.97 -13.25
CA SER A 42 8.69 -2.45 -14.65
C SER A 42 8.79 -1.26 -15.59
N THR A 43 9.39 -1.47 -16.75
CA THR A 43 9.60 -0.42 -17.75
C THR A 43 9.16 -0.89 -19.13
N LEU A 44 8.28 -0.13 -19.76
CA LEU A 44 7.83 -0.31 -21.13
C LEU A 44 8.01 1.01 -21.88
N LYS A 45 8.98 1.05 -22.81
CA LYS A 45 9.38 2.28 -23.50
C LYS A 45 9.79 3.37 -22.49
N ALA A 46 9.03 4.46 -22.40
CA ALA A 46 9.25 5.56 -21.47
C ALA A 46 8.27 5.55 -20.29
N LEU A 47 7.53 4.46 -20.09
CA LEU A 47 6.58 4.29 -18.99
C LEU A 47 7.19 3.39 -17.94
N HIS A 48 7.20 3.84 -16.70
CA HIS A 48 7.76 3.13 -15.56
C HIS A 48 6.66 2.88 -14.54
N LEU A 49 6.23 1.63 -14.42
CA LEU A 49 5.30 1.21 -13.39
C LEU A 49 6.09 0.82 -12.14
N SER A 50 5.79 1.41 -11.00
CA SER A 50 6.41 1.03 -9.73
C SER A 50 5.40 0.64 -8.67
N LEU A 51 5.78 -0.35 -7.86
CA LEU A 51 5.05 -0.85 -6.70
C LEU A 51 5.95 -0.76 -5.48
N GLU A 52 5.53 -0.02 -4.47
CA GLU A 52 6.23 0.15 -3.20
C GLU A 52 5.39 -0.38 -2.03
N LEU A 53 6.03 -1.21 -1.19
CA LEU A 53 5.52 -1.65 0.09
C LEU A 53 6.34 -0.98 1.20
N ASN A 54 5.67 -0.48 2.24
CA ASN A 54 6.38 0.08 3.39
C ASN A 54 7.18 -0.97 4.19
N THR A 55 6.75 -2.23 4.15
CA THR A 55 7.39 -3.37 4.83
C THR A 55 7.09 -4.67 4.08
N THR A 56 7.93 -5.69 4.24
CA THR A 56 7.68 -7.07 3.78
C THR A 56 7.08 -7.95 4.88
N LYS A 57 7.01 -7.47 6.12
CA LYS A 57 6.49 -8.23 7.27
C LYS A 57 5.59 -7.35 8.14
N ILE A 58 4.43 -7.87 8.51
CA ILE A 58 3.47 -7.23 9.42
C ILE A 58 2.96 -8.25 10.45
N TYR A 59 2.50 -7.77 11.61
CA TYR A 59 1.71 -8.61 12.52
C TYR A 59 0.23 -8.59 12.13
N ALA A 60 -0.52 -9.60 12.56
CA ALA A 60 -1.97 -9.59 12.43
C ALA A 60 -2.58 -8.29 13.01
N GLY A 61 -3.43 -7.62 12.23
CA GLY A 61 -4.04 -6.33 12.59
C GLY A 61 -3.20 -5.09 12.27
N GLN A 62 -1.90 -5.24 11.98
CA GLN A 62 -1.06 -4.14 11.51
C GLN A 62 -1.37 -3.83 10.03
N GLY A 63 -1.31 -2.55 9.66
CA GLY A 63 -1.49 -2.12 8.28
C GLY A 63 -0.24 -2.30 7.41
N ILE A 64 -0.43 -2.76 6.18
CA ILE A 64 0.54 -2.68 5.08
C ILE A 64 0.20 -1.45 4.23
N SER A 65 1.18 -0.58 3.98
CA SER A 65 1.03 0.53 3.05
C SER A 65 1.54 0.13 1.68
N ILE A 66 0.70 0.37 0.67
CA ILE A 66 0.95 0.05 -0.73
C ILE A 66 0.91 1.36 -1.51
N ALA A 67 1.94 1.63 -2.29
CA ALA A 67 1.98 2.72 -3.25
C ALA A 67 2.25 2.16 -4.65
N VAL A 68 1.43 2.56 -5.61
CA VAL A 68 1.61 2.24 -7.03
C VAL A 68 1.71 3.54 -7.80
N GLU A 69 2.75 3.68 -8.61
CA GLU A 69 3.07 4.90 -9.34
C GLU A 69 3.35 4.56 -10.81
N LEU A 70 2.78 5.35 -11.72
CA LEU A 70 3.20 5.37 -13.11
C LEU A 70 3.95 6.67 -13.41
N TYR A 71 5.23 6.52 -13.77
CA TYR A 71 6.09 7.63 -14.15
C TYR A 71 6.37 7.59 -15.66
N TYR A 72 6.24 8.74 -16.33
CA TYR A 72 6.54 8.88 -17.75
C TYR A 72 7.82 9.68 -17.98
N SER A 73 8.85 9.02 -18.51
CA SER A 73 10.17 9.60 -18.80
C SER A 73 10.32 10.13 -20.23
N GLY A 74 9.20 10.27 -20.96
CA GLY A 74 9.23 10.83 -22.31
C GLY A 74 9.48 12.34 -22.31
N LYS A 75 10.12 12.84 -23.37
CA LYS A 75 10.43 14.27 -23.54
C LYS A 75 9.24 15.10 -24.04
N SER A 76 8.25 14.47 -24.65
CA SER A 76 7.03 15.09 -25.18
C SER A 76 5.79 14.43 -24.56
N PRO A 77 4.69 15.18 -24.36
CA PRO A 77 3.49 14.65 -23.72
C PRO A 77 2.92 13.46 -24.50
N LEU A 78 2.43 12.46 -23.79
CA LEU A 78 1.73 11.30 -24.37
C LEU A 78 0.23 11.47 -24.18
N TYR A 79 -0.52 11.39 -25.27
CA TYR A 79 -1.98 11.49 -25.28
C TYR A 79 -2.61 10.11 -25.43
N ILE A 80 -3.59 9.81 -24.58
CA ILE A 80 -4.33 8.55 -24.57
C ILE A 80 -5.80 8.91 -24.73
N ASN A 81 -6.39 8.57 -25.87
CA ASN A 81 -7.81 8.73 -26.10
C ASN A 81 -8.55 7.52 -25.52
N VAL A 82 -9.62 7.78 -24.76
CA VAL A 82 -10.47 6.73 -24.20
C VAL A 82 -11.91 6.94 -24.63
N SER A 83 -12.54 5.87 -25.09
CA SER A 83 -13.94 5.85 -25.50
C SER A 83 -14.89 5.62 -24.33
N SER A 84 -14.39 5.10 -23.21
CA SER A 84 -15.15 4.75 -22.03
C SER A 84 -14.32 4.92 -20.76
N TYR A 85 -14.98 4.80 -19.61
CA TYR A 85 -14.33 4.91 -18.31
C TYR A 85 -13.31 3.78 -18.11
N ILE A 86 -12.08 4.13 -17.71
CA ILE A 86 -11.06 3.14 -17.37
C ILE A 86 -11.36 2.56 -15.99
N ILE A 87 -11.49 1.24 -15.90
CA ILE A 87 -11.67 0.54 -14.63
C ILE A 87 -10.36 -0.15 -14.26
N MET A 88 -9.57 0.50 -13.42
CA MET A 88 -8.39 -0.11 -12.80
C MET A 88 -8.74 -0.78 -11.47
N PRO A 89 -8.08 -1.89 -11.10
CA PRO A 89 -8.24 -2.50 -9.79
C PRO A 89 -7.91 -1.51 -8.66
N SER A 90 -8.79 -1.41 -7.66
CA SER A 90 -8.67 -0.43 -6.58
C SER A 90 -9.05 -1.04 -5.23
N SER A 91 -8.52 -0.47 -4.15
CA SER A 91 -9.01 -0.75 -2.79
C SER A 91 -10.34 -0.08 -2.45
N THR A 92 -10.84 0.80 -3.33
CA THR A 92 -12.09 1.54 -3.11
C THR A 92 -13.20 1.05 -4.05
N PRO A 93 -14.47 1.06 -3.60
CA PRO A 93 -15.59 0.57 -4.40
C PRO A 93 -15.88 1.44 -5.64
N CYS A 94 -15.43 2.69 -5.64
CA CYS A 94 -15.68 3.65 -6.73
C CYS A 94 -14.60 3.65 -7.81
N GLY A 95 -13.63 2.76 -7.70
CA GLY A 95 -12.49 2.74 -8.61
C GLY A 95 -11.64 4.00 -8.48
N THR A 96 -10.93 4.32 -9.56
CA THR A 96 -9.97 5.41 -9.60
C THR A 96 -9.87 5.99 -11.02
N GLN A 97 -9.54 7.28 -11.15
CA GLN A 97 -9.20 7.93 -12.45
C GLN A 97 -7.70 7.82 -12.76
N LYS A 98 -7.00 6.89 -12.12
CA LYS A 98 -5.57 6.65 -12.31
C LYS A 98 -5.40 5.62 -13.42
N LEU A 99 -4.25 5.66 -14.11
CA LEU A 99 -3.89 4.63 -15.10
C LEU A 99 -3.19 3.44 -14.46
N VAL A 100 -3.12 3.42 -13.13
CA VAL A 100 -2.60 2.33 -12.32
C VAL A 100 -3.65 1.75 -11.40
N GLY A 101 -3.49 0.46 -11.09
CA GLY A 101 -4.29 -0.24 -10.11
C GLY A 101 -3.52 -1.37 -9.45
N PHE A 102 -4.11 -1.97 -8.42
CA PHE A 102 -3.51 -3.12 -7.76
C PHE A 102 -4.55 -4.08 -7.19
N LYS A 103 -4.12 -5.33 -7.00
CA LYS A 103 -4.85 -6.40 -6.33
C LYS A 103 -3.95 -7.04 -5.27
N VAL A 104 -4.55 -7.64 -4.26
CA VAL A 104 -3.82 -8.47 -3.29
C VAL A 104 -4.45 -9.85 -3.27
N PHE A 105 -3.60 -10.86 -3.14
CA PHE A 105 -3.95 -12.26 -3.11
C PHE A 105 -3.37 -12.88 -1.85
N LYS A 106 -4.12 -13.80 -1.24
CA LYS A 106 -3.57 -14.65 -0.17
C LYS A 106 -2.87 -15.84 -0.81
N GLY A 107 -1.57 -16.00 -0.55
CA GLY A 107 -0.70 -17.00 -1.16
C GLY A 107 0.50 -16.37 -1.86
N TYR A 108 1.45 -17.22 -2.24
CA TYR A 108 2.61 -16.86 -3.05
C TYR A 108 2.30 -17.13 -4.53
N TYR A 109 2.20 -16.07 -5.32
CA TYR A 109 1.93 -16.14 -6.76
C TYR A 109 3.04 -15.47 -7.56
N THR A 110 3.29 -16.00 -8.76
CA THR A 110 4.22 -15.47 -9.76
C THR A 110 3.43 -14.98 -10.96
N ILE A 111 4.10 -14.28 -11.89
CA ILE A 111 3.47 -13.78 -13.13
C ILE A 111 2.80 -14.93 -13.91
N GLU A 112 3.35 -16.14 -13.83
CA GLU A 112 2.89 -17.32 -14.55
C GLU A 112 1.57 -17.88 -14.01
N ASN A 113 1.28 -17.69 -12.71
CA ASN A 113 0.14 -18.32 -12.06
C ASN A 113 -0.85 -17.34 -11.40
N ILE A 114 -0.56 -16.03 -11.42
CA ILE A 114 -1.42 -14.98 -10.84
C ILE A 114 -2.83 -14.96 -11.45
N SER A 115 -2.97 -15.41 -12.71
CA SER A 115 -4.25 -15.51 -13.42
C SER A 115 -5.25 -16.47 -12.75
N MET A 116 -4.77 -17.46 -11.99
CA MET A 116 -5.60 -18.42 -11.25
C MET A 116 -5.95 -17.93 -9.83
N ALA A 117 -5.35 -16.83 -9.39
CA ALA A 117 -5.47 -16.34 -8.03
C ALA A 117 -6.82 -15.63 -7.79
N LYS A 118 -7.37 -15.80 -6.59
CA LYS A 118 -8.57 -15.06 -6.14
C LYS A 118 -8.14 -13.82 -5.36
N HIS A 119 -8.45 -12.65 -5.89
CA HIS A 119 -8.13 -11.39 -5.23
C HIS A 119 -8.98 -11.20 -3.97
N LEU A 120 -8.43 -10.46 -3.01
CA LEU A 120 -9.10 -10.06 -1.78
C LEU A 120 -9.95 -8.81 -2.01
N TYR A 121 -11.07 -8.72 -1.30
CA TYR A 121 -11.98 -7.57 -1.38
C TYR A 121 -11.71 -6.58 -0.25
N PHE A 122 -11.47 -5.31 -0.58
CA PHE A 122 -11.19 -4.26 0.41
C PHE A 122 -12.42 -3.44 0.82
N TYR A 123 -13.53 -3.70 0.16
CA TYR A 123 -14.85 -3.19 0.49
C TYR A 123 -15.83 -4.36 0.53
N LYS A 124 -16.88 -4.24 1.35
CA LYS A 124 -17.94 -5.26 1.47
C LYS A 124 -18.57 -5.51 0.10
N PRO A 125 -18.50 -6.73 -0.47
CA PRO A 125 -18.97 -7.01 -1.83
C PRO A 125 -20.48 -6.79 -2.04
N SER A 126 -21.29 -7.01 -1.01
CA SER A 126 -22.75 -6.77 -1.04
C SER A 126 -23.16 -5.39 -0.51
N GLY A 127 -22.20 -4.47 -0.38
CA GLY A 127 -22.46 -3.10 0.04
C GLY A 127 -22.95 -2.25 -1.13
N TYR A 128 -23.94 -1.39 -0.88
CA TYR A 128 -24.28 -0.30 -1.77
C TYR A 128 -23.39 0.90 -1.45
N TYR A 129 -22.62 1.39 -2.43
CA TYR A 129 -21.73 2.53 -2.26
C TYR A 129 -22.16 3.67 -3.18
N TYR A 130 -22.40 4.84 -2.60
CA TYR A 130 -22.63 6.06 -3.36
C TYR A 130 -21.28 6.58 -3.88
N CYS A 131 -21.02 6.38 -5.16
CA CYS A 131 -19.85 6.93 -5.82
C CYS A 131 -20.17 8.32 -6.37
N PRO A 132 -19.36 9.36 -6.05
CA PRO A 132 -19.54 10.67 -6.64
C PRO A 132 -19.55 10.56 -8.17
N ALA A 133 -20.34 11.40 -8.83
CA ALA A 133 -20.31 11.49 -10.28
C ALA A 133 -18.90 11.89 -10.71
N ILE A 134 -18.17 10.94 -11.29
CA ILE A 134 -16.82 11.18 -11.77
C ILE A 134 -16.93 11.77 -13.17
N PHE A 135 -16.13 12.82 -13.46
CA PHE A 135 -16.11 13.43 -14.80
C PHE A 135 -15.83 12.37 -15.86
N ALA A 136 -16.59 12.40 -16.95
CA ALA A 136 -16.28 11.62 -18.14
C ALA A 136 -14.91 12.08 -18.65
N VAL A 137 -13.89 11.23 -18.55
CA VAL A 137 -12.58 11.52 -19.14
C VAL A 137 -12.61 10.96 -20.55
N THR A 138 -12.35 11.80 -21.55
CA THR A 138 -12.23 11.37 -22.95
C THR A 138 -10.78 11.22 -23.37
N GLN A 139 -9.86 11.87 -22.65
CA GLN A 139 -8.44 11.81 -22.93
C GLN A 139 -7.60 12.00 -21.67
N TYR A 140 -6.54 11.21 -21.56
CA TYR A 140 -5.46 11.41 -20.59
C TYR A 140 -4.25 12.00 -21.31
N LYS A 141 -3.57 12.94 -20.67
CA LYS A 141 -2.28 13.45 -21.14
C LYS A 141 -1.24 13.28 -20.05
N LEU A 142 -0.26 12.40 -20.30
CA LEU A 142 0.88 12.20 -19.41
C LEU A 142 1.88 13.32 -19.67
N LEU A 143 2.28 14.01 -18.59
CA LEU A 143 3.22 15.11 -18.69
C LEU A 143 4.65 14.57 -18.83
N PRO A 144 5.51 15.21 -19.67
CA PRO A 144 6.89 14.81 -19.84
C PRO A 144 7.64 14.72 -18.51
N MET A 145 8.53 13.73 -18.38
CA MET A 145 9.43 13.56 -17.24
C MET A 145 8.73 13.67 -15.87
N SER A 146 7.52 13.11 -15.76
CA SER A 146 6.67 13.28 -14.58
C SER A 146 5.76 12.07 -14.37
N ASP A 147 5.31 11.92 -13.14
CA ASP A 147 4.18 11.08 -12.73
C ASP A 147 2.83 11.80 -12.88
N LYS A 148 2.76 13.00 -13.46
CA LYS A 148 1.51 13.76 -13.58
C LYS A 148 0.72 13.43 -14.83
N ILE A 149 -0.58 13.29 -14.66
CA ILE A 149 -1.58 13.15 -15.72
C ILE A 149 -2.57 14.30 -15.68
N GLN A 150 -2.97 14.74 -16.87
CA GLN A 150 -4.06 15.68 -17.09
C GLN A 150 -5.29 14.92 -17.57
N LEU A 151 -6.42 15.14 -16.91
CA LEU A 151 -7.72 14.61 -17.32
C LEU A 151 -8.41 15.62 -18.23
N ILE A 152 -8.74 15.21 -19.44
CA ILE A 152 -9.33 16.08 -20.46
C ILE A 152 -10.70 15.51 -20.85
N TYR A 153 -11.70 16.39 -20.85
CA TYR A 153 -13.06 16.11 -21.32
C TYR A 153 -13.42 17.05 -22.45
N ASN A 154 -13.78 16.52 -23.62
CA ASN A 154 -14.16 17.31 -24.80
C ASN A 154 -13.16 18.46 -25.10
N GLY A 155 -11.86 18.15 -25.05
CA GLY A 155 -10.77 19.11 -25.29
C GLY A 155 -10.47 20.07 -24.14
N SER A 156 -11.28 20.09 -23.08
CA SER A 156 -11.10 20.96 -21.92
C SER A 156 -10.41 20.23 -20.76
N LEU A 157 -9.34 20.82 -20.24
CA LEU A 157 -8.64 20.33 -19.05
C LEU A 157 -9.59 20.38 -17.84
N GLN A 158 -9.82 19.24 -17.20
CA GLN A 158 -10.61 19.14 -15.97
C GLN A 158 -9.72 19.27 -14.74
N THR A 159 -8.62 18.51 -14.70
CA THR A 159 -7.69 18.52 -13.58
C THR A 159 -6.31 17.97 -13.96
N THR A 160 -5.31 18.28 -13.14
CA THR A 160 -3.97 17.70 -13.20
C THR A 160 -3.67 17.01 -11.88
N MET A 161 -3.21 15.77 -11.91
CA MET A 161 -2.93 14.98 -10.71
C MET A 161 -1.77 14.03 -10.92
N HIS A 162 -1.15 13.57 -9.83
CA HIS A 162 -0.15 12.51 -9.84
C HIS A 162 -0.82 11.16 -10.13
N ASP A 163 -0.23 10.34 -10.99
CA ASP A 163 -0.71 8.99 -11.32
C ASP A 163 -0.20 7.97 -10.30
N VAL A 164 -0.54 8.25 -9.04
CA VAL A 164 -0.12 7.49 -7.87
C VAL A 164 -1.35 7.05 -7.09
N LEU A 165 -1.40 5.77 -6.74
CA LEU A 165 -2.36 5.18 -5.82
C LEU A 165 -1.65 4.81 -4.53
N MET A 166 -2.06 5.42 -3.42
CA MET A 166 -1.55 5.09 -2.09
C MET A 166 -2.68 4.61 -1.19
N THR A 167 -2.48 3.50 -0.49
CA THR A 167 -3.45 3.00 0.46
C THR A 167 -2.77 2.26 1.61
N SER A 168 -3.48 2.14 2.73
CA SER A 168 -3.05 1.34 3.88
C SER A 168 -4.14 0.34 4.22
N LEU A 169 -3.78 -0.94 4.22
CA LEU A 169 -4.71 -2.06 4.37
C LEU A 169 -4.32 -2.89 5.58
N ASN A 170 -5.26 -3.32 6.40
CA ASN A 170 -5.03 -4.19 7.56
C ASN A 170 -5.84 -5.48 7.51
N GLY A 171 -6.67 -5.65 6.47
CA GLY A 171 -7.57 -6.79 6.32
C GLY A 171 -8.36 -6.73 5.04
N TYR A 172 -9.36 -7.60 4.94
CA TYR A 172 -10.21 -7.77 3.77
C TYR A 172 -11.58 -8.32 4.17
N TRP A 173 -12.53 -8.25 3.24
CA TRP A 173 -13.89 -8.75 3.42
C TRP A 173 -14.05 -10.16 2.87
N ILE A 174 -14.72 -11.00 3.65
CA ILE A 174 -15.24 -12.31 3.23
C ILE A 174 -16.75 -12.27 3.39
N GLY A 175 -17.46 -12.09 2.28
CA GLY A 175 -18.91 -11.84 2.32
C GLY A 175 -19.23 -10.58 3.13
N SER A 176 -19.99 -10.73 4.22
CA SER A 176 -20.37 -9.63 5.10
C SER A 176 -19.40 -9.37 6.26
N ASN A 177 -18.35 -10.18 6.41
CA ASN A 177 -17.47 -10.12 7.56
C ASN A 177 -16.12 -9.54 7.18
N PHE A 178 -15.71 -8.49 7.89
CA PHE A 178 -14.35 -7.98 7.81
C PHE A 178 -13.42 -8.90 8.60
N THR A 179 -12.24 -9.19 8.06
CA THR A 179 -11.24 -10.04 8.68
C THR A 179 -9.87 -9.39 8.52
N TYR A 180 -9.15 -9.20 9.62
CA TYR A 180 -7.76 -8.78 9.56
C TYR A 180 -6.92 -9.80 8.79
N PHE A 181 -5.81 -9.35 8.20
CA PHE A 181 -4.90 -10.29 7.55
C PHE A 181 -4.52 -11.42 8.52
N GLN A 182 -4.67 -12.65 8.05
CA GLN A 182 -4.36 -13.86 8.81
C GLN A 182 -2.91 -14.25 8.54
N PRO A 183 -2.25 -15.00 9.44
CA PRO A 183 -0.89 -15.47 9.20
C PRO A 183 -0.73 -16.15 7.83
N GLY A 184 0.36 -15.83 7.14
CA GLY A 184 0.66 -16.34 5.81
C GLY A 184 1.29 -15.32 4.86
N ILE A 185 1.57 -15.79 3.64
CA ILE A 185 2.16 -14.97 2.58
C ILE A 185 1.05 -14.33 1.75
N TYR A 186 1.26 -13.10 1.33
CA TYR A 186 0.39 -12.34 0.45
C TYR A 186 1.18 -11.81 -0.74
N THR A 187 0.54 -11.87 -1.91
CA THR A 187 1.07 -11.31 -3.15
C THR A 187 0.31 -10.04 -3.51
N VAL A 188 1.01 -8.96 -3.77
CA VAL A 188 0.46 -7.70 -4.28
C VAL A 188 0.81 -7.61 -5.76
N GLU A 189 -0.19 -7.51 -6.61
CA GLU A 189 -0.04 -7.29 -8.05
C GLU A 189 -0.40 -5.85 -8.36
N ALA A 190 0.54 -5.09 -8.93
CA ALA A 190 0.25 -3.80 -9.52
C ALA A 190 0.23 -3.91 -11.04
N VAL A 191 -0.74 -3.24 -11.66
CA VAL A 191 -0.94 -3.20 -13.10
C VAL A 191 -1.13 -1.76 -13.58
N ASP A 192 -0.79 -1.51 -14.84
CA ASP A 192 -1.14 -0.25 -15.50
C ASP A 192 -2.04 -0.46 -16.73
N TYR A 193 -2.53 0.65 -17.27
CA TYR A 193 -3.33 0.70 -18.48
C TYR A 193 -2.63 0.11 -19.73
N PHE A 194 -1.30 0.02 -19.69
CA PHE A 194 -0.45 -0.45 -20.78
C PHE A 194 -0.07 -1.92 -20.66
N ASN A 195 -0.73 -2.67 -19.76
CA ASN A 195 -0.48 -4.08 -19.46
C ASN A 195 0.93 -4.36 -18.91
N GLN A 196 1.58 -3.40 -18.26
CA GLN A 196 2.71 -3.71 -17.38
C GLN A 196 2.18 -4.30 -16.08
N THR A 197 2.90 -5.30 -15.56
CA THR A 197 2.60 -5.94 -14.28
C THR A 197 3.86 -6.06 -13.44
N VAL A 198 3.77 -5.74 -12.14
CA VAL A 198 4.81 -6.01 -11.15
C VAL A 198 4.20 -6.66 -9.91
N LEU A 199 4.96 -7.55 -9.28
CA LEU A 199 4.52 -8.29 -8.09
C LEU A 199 5.43 -7.97 -6.91
N ALA A 200 4.84 -7.69 -5.75
CA ALA A 200 5.54 -7.60 -4.48
C ALA A 200 4.91 -8.55 -3.46
N TYR A 201 5.63 -8.83 -2.38
CA TYR A 201 5.22 -9.82 -1.38
C TYR A 201 5.33 -9.26 0.02
N PHE A 202 4.37 -9.62 0.87
CA PHE A 202 4.50 -9.42 2.31
C PHE A 202 4.01 -10.66 3.07
N THR A 203 4.49 -10.82 4.29
CA THR A 203 4.13 -11.91 5.19
C THR A 203 3.46 -11.37 6.44
N VAL A 204 2.41 -12.03 6.89
CA VAL A 204 1.76 -11.78 8.18
C VAL A 204 2.23 -12.84 9.16
N ILE A 205 2.79 -12.37 10.27
CA ILE A 205 3.30 -13.20 11.38
C ILE A 205 2.45 -13.08 12.64
#